data_AF-A0A3G8YC89-F1
#
_entry.id   AF-A0A3G8YC89-F1
#
_cell.length_a   1.000
_cell.length_b   1.000
_cell.length_c   1.000
_cell.angle_alpha   90.00
_cell.angle_beta   90.00
_cell.angle_gamma   90.00
#
_symmetry.space_group_name_H-M   'P 1'
#
loop_
_entity.id
_entity.type
_entity.pdbx_description
1 polymer ?
#
loop_
_entity_poly.entity_id
_entity_poly.type
_entity_poly.pdbx_seq_one_letter_code
_entity_poly.pdbx_strand_id
1 'polypeptide(L)'
;MKTWPLLGLAALALTGCQGGPTTQTVLLDVTKVAFTDRIGASEDLPIKVTVLVGDCLKFKSLEVQQRTKTSLKLLAQGSEKTGKNVVCLAYAAYQDVIYADTDTDNPARSNPFEVFVNGKSYGMVTVNP
;
A
#
# COMPACT_ATOMS: atom_id res chain seq x y z
N MET A 1 -58.18 -26.63 35.44
CA MET A 1 -56.95 -27.01 36.18
C MET A 1 -56.12 -27.93 35.30
N LYS A 2 -54.78 -27.84 35.40
CA LYS A 2 -53.74 -28.80 34.95
C LYS A 2 -52.85 -28.34 33.76
N THR A 3 -51.65 -27.84 34.13
CA THR A 3 -50.27 -28.10 33.60
C THR A 3 -50.05 -28.18 32.09
N TRP A 4 -48.99 -27.66 31.44
CA TRP A 4 -47.61 -27.32 31.83
C TRP A 4 -46.91 -26.59 30.63
N PRO A 5 -45.73 -25.97 30.84
CA PRO A 5 -44.98 -25.18 29.85
C PRO A 5 -44.07 -26.05 28.96
N LEU A 6 -43.84 -25.60 27.73
CA LEU A 6 -42.77 -26.05 26.82
C LEU A 6 -42.27 -24.75 26.15
N LEU A 7 -41.13 -24.14 26.49
CA LEU A 7 -39.74 -24.61 26.45
C LEU A 7 -39.36 -25.22 25.08
N GLY A 8 -38.51 -24.49 24.36
CA GLY A 8 -37.86 -24.91 23.11
C GLY A 8 -38.52 -24.28 21.86
N LEU A 9 -37.83 -23.64 20.94
CA LEU A 9 -36.44 -23.74 20.53
C LEU A 9 -35.91 -22.33 20.25
N ALA A 10 -34.84 -21.93 20.96
CA ALA A 10 -33.94 -20.92 20.45
C ALA A 10 -33.13 -21.56 19.31
N ALA A 11 -33.69 -21.56 18.10
CA ALA A 11 -32.93 -21.81 16.88
C ALA A 11 -32.08 -20.56 16.61
N LEU A 12 -31.00 -20.39 17.38
CA LEU A 12 -29.87 -19.59 16.93
C LEU A 12 -29.32 -20.31 15.70
N ALA A 13 -29.79 -19.89 14.53
CA ALA A 13 -29.15 -20.21 13.28
C ALA A 13 -27.72 -19.67 13.36
N LEU A 14 -26.77 -20.54 13.72
CA LEU A 14 -25.36 -20.31 13.45
C LEU A 14 -25.24 -20.23 11.93
N THR A 15 -25.31 -19.02 11.38
CA THR A 15 -24.81 -18.73 10.05
C THR A 15 -23.32 -19.04 10.10
N GLY A 16 -22.97 -20.27 9.70
CA GLY A 16 -21.61 -20.75 9.73
C GLY A 16 -20.70 -19.75 9.01
N CYS A 17 -19.59 -19.39 9.65
CA CYS A 17 -18.50 -18.64 9.04
C CYS A 17 -17.95 -19.41 7.83
N GLN A 18 -18.59 -19.27 6.68
CA GLN A 18 -18.00 -19.65 5.40
C GLN A 18 -16.99 -18.56 5.01
N GLY A 19 -15.82 -18.59 5.65
CA GLY A 19 -14.69 -17.75 5.27
C GLY A 19 -14.14 -18.21 3.92
N GLY A 20 -14.66 -17.63 2.84
CA GLY A 20 -14.13 -17.80 1.48
C GLY A 20 -12.80 -17.06 1.27
N PRO A 21 -12.22 -17.14 0.07
CA PRO A 21 -11.04 -16.37 -0.27
C PRO A 21 -11.33 -14.86 -0.11
N THR A 22 -10.45 -14.17 0.60
CA THR A 22 -10.51 -12.72 0.78
C THR A 22 -9.30 -12.07 0.13
N THR A 23 -9.49 -10.82 -0.30
CA THR A 23 -8.39 -9.97 -0.76
C THR A 23 -8.28 -8.80 0.21
N GLN A 24 -7.08 -8.59 0.76
CA GLN A 24 -6.79 -7.49 1.67
C GLN A 24 -5.71 -6.57 1.10
N THR A 25 -5.74 -5.31 1.50
CA THR A 25 -4.67 -4.37 1.15
C THR A 25 -3.55 -4.49 2.17
N VAL A 26 -2.32 -4.66 1.68
CA VAL A 26 -1.11 -4.79 2.51
C VAL A 26 -0.03 -3.84 2.03
N LEU A 27 0.95 -3.54 2.88
CA LEU A 27 2.17 -2.88 2.45
C LEU A 27 3.06 -3.91 1.75
N LEU A 28 3.62 -3.51 0.60
CA LEU A 28 4.60 -4.31 -0.11
C LEU A 28 6.00 -4.09 0.43
N ASP A 29 6.83 -5.11 0.34
CA ASP A 29 8.26 -4.98 0.61
C ASP A 29 8.92 -4.14 -0.47
N VAL A 30 9.46 -2.99 -0.06
CA VAL A 30 10.20 -2.07 -0.93
C VAL A 30 11.68 -2.43 -0.84
N THR A 31 12.26 -2.85 -1.96
CA THR A 31 13.66 -3.27 -2.02
C THR A 31 14.59 -2.17 -2.49
N LYS A 32 14.10 -1.27 -3.33
CA LYS A 32 14.86 -0.15 -3.86
C LYS A 32 13.96 1.05 -4.13
N VAL A 33 14.48 2.24 -3.90
CA VAL A 33 13.89 3.49 -4.35
C VAL A 33 14.97 4.27 -5.07
N ALA A 34 14.65 4.81 -6.25
CA ALA A 34 15.56 5.60 -7.06
C ALA A 34 14.86 6.87 -7.56
N PHE A 35 15.57 7.98 -7.46
CA PHE A 35 15.16 9.31 -7.90
C PHE A 35 16.42 10.12 -8.26
N THR A 36 16.25 11.21 -9.00
CA THR A 36 17.35 12.15 -9.28
C THR A 36 17.79 12.83 -7.98
N ASP A 37 19.09 13.08 -7.84
CA ASP A 37 19.67 13.77 -6.68
C ASP A 37 19.47 15.29 -6.73
N ARG A 38 19.13 15.83 -7.91
CA ARG A 38 18.89 17.26 -8.16
C ARG A 38 17.65 17.48 -9.01
N ILE A 39 16.85 18.48 -8.66
CA ILE A 39 15.61 18.84 -9.37
C ILE A 39 15.29 20.33 -9.17
N GLY A 40 14.60 20.96 -10.11
CA GLY A 40 13.99 22.28 -9.92
C GLY A 40 12.79 22.25 -8.97
N ALA A 41 12.48 23.39 -8.36
CA ALA A 41 11.40 23.51 -7.38
C ALA A 41 10.01 23.05 -7.88
N SER A 42 9.74 23.22 -9.18
CA SER A 42 8.48 22.85 -9.86
C SER A 42 8.64 21.79 -10.96
N GLU A 43 9.83 21.22 -11.15
CA GLU A 43 10.06 20.20 -12.19
C GLU A 43 9.61 18.83 -11.72
N ASP A 44 8.91 18.06 -12.56
CA ASP A 44 8.45 16.70 -12.22
C ASP A 44 9.57 15.82 -11.64
N LEU A 45 9.32 15.26 -10.46
CA LEU A 45 10.24 14.34 -9.79
C LEU A 45 9.73 12.89 -9.94
N PRO A 46 10.27 12.09 -10.88
CA PRO A 46 9.93 10.69 -11.00
C PRO A 46 10.64 9.88 -9.91
N ILE A 47 9.86 9.10 -9.16
CA ILE A 47 10.34 8.23 -8.09
C ILE A 47 10.03 6.80 -8.50
N LYS A 48 11.09 6.04 -8.76
CA LYS A 48 11.00 4.63 -9.09
C LYS A 48 11.11 3.80 -7.81
N VAL A 49 10.07 3.04 -7.49
CA VAL A 49 10.00 2.14 -6.35
C VAL A 49 10.00 0.70 -6.86
N THR A 50 10.95 -0.10 -6.41
CA THR A 50 11.02 -1.54 -6.71
C THR A 50 10.38 -2.31 -5.56
N VAL A 51 9.27 -2.98 -5.84
CA VAL A 51 8.51 -3.75 -4.84
C VAL A 51 8.58 -5.24 -5.11
N LEU A 52 8.49 -6.04 -4.04
CA LEU A 52 8.33 -7.49 -4.14
C LEU A 52 6.87 -7.84 -4.44
N VAL A 53 6.65 -8.65 -5.47
CA VAL A 53 5.34 -9.21 -5.82
C VAL A 53 5.46 -10.72 -5.97
N GLY A 54 4.33 -11.42 -5.92
CA GLY A 54 4.24 -12.87 -6.03
C GLY A 54 2.90 -13.29 -6.60
N ASP A 55 2.55 -14.57 -6.45
CA ASP A 55 1.32 -15.10 -7.01
C ASP A 55 0.08 -14.48 -6.35
N CYS A 56 0.02 -14.56 -5.02
CA CYS A 56 -1.05 -14.01 -4.22
C CYS A 56 -0.84 -12.57 -3.80
N LEU A 57 0.34 -11.99 -4.07
CA LEU A 57 0.70 -10.63 -3.68
C LEU A 57 0.92 -9.79 -4.94
N LYS A 58 -0.02 -8.90 -5.26
CA LYS A 58 0.06 -8.05 -6.47
C LYS A 58 0.24 -6.59 -6.10
N PHE A 59 0.95 -5.84 -6.94
CA PHE A 59 0.96 -4.38 -6.84
C PHE A 59 -0.45 -3.81 -7.02
N LYS A 60 -0.78 -2.81 -6.20
CA LYS A 60 -2.06 -2.10 -6.25
C LYS A 60 -1.84 -0.61 -6.56
N SER A 61 -1.03 0.07 -5.76
CA SER A 61 -0.85 1.53 -5.90
C SER A 61 0.40 2.03 -5.16
N LEU A 62 0.89 3.19 -5.59
CA LEU A 62 1.71 4.10 -4.78
C LEU A 62 0.79 5.23 -4.31
N GLU A 63 0.45 5.25 -3.03
CA GLU A 63 -0.44 6.25 -2.46
C GLU A 63 0.37 7.36 -1.79
N VAL A 64 -0.01 8.62 -2.02
CA VAL A 64 0.59 9.76 -1.32
C VAL A 64 -0.03 9.87 0.07
N GLN A 65 0.75 9.54 1.09
CA GLN A 65 0.32 9.75 2.47
C GLN A 65 0.45 11.22 2.87
N GLN A 66 1.54 11.87 2.43
CA GLN A 66 1.80 13.26 2.74
C GLN A 66 2.75 13.86 1.72
N ARG A 67 2.46 15.09 1.27
CA ARG A 67 3.37 15.91 0.47
C ARG A 67 3.48 17.30 1.06
N THR A 68 4.70 17.72 1.41
CA THR A 68 5.03 19.06 1.93
C THR A 68 6.16 19.66 1.09
N LYS A 69 6.48 20.94 1.28
CA LYS A 69 7.61 21.59 0.59
C LYS A 69 8.95 20.86 0.73
N THR A 70 9.17 20.15 1.83
CA THR A 70 10.44 19.51 2.17
C THR A 70 10.38 17.98 2.17
N SER A 71 9.23 17.37 1.90
CA SER A 71 9.13 15.91 1.94
C SER A 71 7.98 15.33 1.12
N LEU A 72 8.17 14.10 0.66
CA LEU A 72 7.13 13.25 0.11
C LEU A 72 7.12 11.90 0.82
N LYS A 73 5.95 11.47 1.27
CA LYS A 73 5.71 10.18 1.91
C LYS A 73 4.76 9.34 1.07
N LEU A 74 5.25 8.22 0.57
CA LEU A 74 4.48 7.26 -0.22
C LEU A 74 4.20 5.98 0.58
N LEU A 75 3.06 5.36 0.30
CA LEU A 75 2.76 3.99 0.68
C LEU A 75 2.75 3.11 -0.57
N ALA A 76 3.63 2.13 -0.61
CA ALA A 76 3.61 1.07 -1.61
C ALA A 76 2.65 -0.02 -1.16
N GLN A 77 1.47 -0.05 -1.77
CA GLN A 77 0.40 -0.96 -1.42
C GLN A 77 0.25 -2.07 -2.44
N GLY A 78 -0.15 -3.24 -1.93
CA GLY A 78 -0.50 -4.40 -2.71
C GLY A 78 -1.82 -4.99 -2.27
N SER A 79 -2.29 -5.93 -3.08
CA SER A 79 -3.43 -6.78 -2.79
C SER A 79 -2.92 -8.18 -2.50
N GLU A 80 -3.26 -8.70 -1.32
CA GLU A 80 -2.92 -10.05 -0.89
C GLU A 80 -4.17 -10.93 -0.87
N LYS A 81 -4.14 -12.06 -1.59
CA LYS A 81 -5.18 -13.10 -1.52
C LYS A 81 -4.88 -14.05 -0.37
N THR A 82 -5.84 -14.22 0.53
CA THR A 82 -5.76 -15.13 1.68
C THR A 82 -7.07 -15.90 1.88
N GLY A 83 -7.07 -16.91 2.76
CA GLY A 83 -8.28 -17.66 3.11
C GLY A 83 -8.27 -19.12 2.65
N LYS A 84 -9.36 -19.84 2.94
CA LYS A 84 -9.47 -21.27 2.61
C LYS A 84 -9.43 -21.47 1.08
N ASN A 85 -8.75 -22.53 0.66
CA ASN A 85 -8.59 -22.92 -0.74
C ASN A 85 -7.85 -21.91 -1.63
N VAL A 86 -7.20 -20.89 -1.05
CA VAL A 86 -6.23 -20.07 -1.78
C VAL A 86 -4.93 -20.85 -1.90
N VAL A 87 -4.55 -21.14 -3.14
CA VAL A 87 -3.26 -21.75 -3.47
C VAL A 87 -2.41 -20.69 -4.14
N CYS A 88 -1.24 -20.42 -3.57
CA CYS A 88 -0.27 -19.46 -4.09
C CYS A 88 0.95 -20.24 -4.58
N LEU A 89 1.35 -20.04 -5.82
CA LEU A 89 2.62 -20.55 -6.30
C LEU A 89 3.77 -19.85 -5.57
N ALA A 90 4.78 -20.63 -5.20
CA ALA A 90 5.99 -20.14 -4.54
C ALA A 90 6.90 -19.43 -5.55
N TYR A 91 6.51 -18.24 -5.98
CA TYR A 91 7.35 -17.35 -6.76
C TYR A 91 7.34 -15.94 -6.19
N ALA A 92 8.47 -15.27 -6.34
CA ALA A 92 8.67 -13.88 -6.03
C ALA A 92 9.33 -13.19 -7.23
N ALA A 93 8.87 -11.99 -7.54
CA ALA A 93 9.43 -11.15 -8.60
C ALA A 93 9.55 -9.72 -8.09
N TYR A 94 10.49 -8.97 -8.67
CA TYR A 94 10.61 -7.55 -8.44
C TYR A 94 9.87 -6.79 -9.53
N GLN A 95 9.06 -5.82 -9.12
CA GLN A 95 8.34 -4.94 -10.03
C GLN A 95 8.75 -3.49 -9.78
N ASP A 96 9.23 -2.83 -10.83
CA ASP A 96 9.49 -1.39 -10.83
C ASP A 96 8.17 -0.65 -11.11
N VAL A 97 7.82 0.29 -10.24
CA VAL A 97 6.68 1.21 -10.40
C VAL A 97 7.15 2.65 -10.24
N ILE A 98 6.56 3.57 -10.99
CA ILE A 98 6.95 4.98 -11.00
C ILE A 98 5.81 5.81 -10.45
N TYR A 99 6.12 6.63 -9.45
CA TYR A 99 5.28 7.75 -9.04
C TYR A 99 5.87 9.03 -9.61
N ALA A 100 5.05 9.85 -10.26
CA ALA A 100 5.45 11.17 -10.74
C ALA A 100 4.91 12.24 -9.78
N ASP A 101 5.81 12.90 -9.03
CA ASP A 101 5.46 14.04 -8.17
C ASP A 101 5.38 15.32 -9.01
N THR A 102 4.22 15.52 -9.66
CA THR A 102 3.92 16.69 -10.49
C THR A 102 3.50 17.90 -9.63
N ASP A 103 3.76 19.11 -10.13
CA ASP A 103 3.55 20.35 -9.36
C ASP A 103 2.08 20.79 -9.23
N THR A 104 1.17 20.14 -9.96
CA THR A 104 -0.10 20.75 -10.38
C THR A 104 -1.02 21.13 -9.21
N ASP A 105 -0.88 20.43 -8.08
CA ASP A 105 -1.61 20.68 -6.84
C ASP A 105 -0.71 20.70 -5.59
N ASN A 106 0.62 20.67 -5.78
CA ASN A 106 1.58 20.50 -4.70
C ASN A 106 2.39 21.77 -4.44
N PRO A 107 2.73 22.08 -3.18
CA PRO A 107 3.61 23.19 -2.91
C PRO A 107 5.00 22.90 -3.53
N ALA A 108 5.55 23.91 -4.21
CA ALA A 108 6.88 23.85 -4.80
C ALA A 108 7.91 23.31 -3.80
N ARG A 109 8.80 22.44 -4.27
CA ARG A 109 9.83 21.81 -3.46
C ARG A 109 10.79 22.88 -2.93
N SER A 110 11.32 22.65 -1.73
CA SER A 110 12.34 23.47 -1.10
C SER A 110 13.50 22.60 -0.65
N ASN A 111 14.72 23.14 -0.68
CA ASN A 111 15.91 22.41 -0.28
C ASN A 111 16.03 22.33 1.26
N PRO A 112 16.27 21.15 1.87
CA PRO A 112 16.28 19.81 1.28
C PRO A 112 14.88 19.20 1.12
N PHE A 113 14.73 18.31 0.13
CA PHE A 113 13.50 17.57 -0.11
C PHE A 113 13.71 16.06 0.11
N GLU A 114 13.07 15.47 1.11
CA GLU A 114 13.29 14.07 1.50
C GLU A 114 12.18 13.12 1.02
N VAL A 115 12.56 11.94 0.54
CA VAL A 115 11.62 10.92 0.04
C VAL A 115 11.52 9.75 1.03
N PHE A 116 10.29 9.46 1.44
CA PHE A 116 9.94 8.33 2.29
C PHE A 116 9.02 7.35 1.57
N VAL A 117 9.24 6.06 1.76
CA VAL A 117 8.33 5.00 1.29
C VAL A 117 8.10 4.01 2.44
N ASN A 118 6.83 3.69 2.73
CA ASN A 118 6.42 2.82 3.84
C ASN A 118 7.04 3.22 5.20
N GLY A 119 7.11 4.53 5.45
CA GLY A 119 7.65 5.09 6.70
C GLY A 119 9.17 5.13 6.80
N LYS A 120 9.92 4.60 5.81
CA LYS A 120 11.39 4.63 5.77
C LYS A 120 11.90 5.73 4.85
N SER A 121 12.93 6.46 5.27
CA SER A 121 13.65 7.43 4.42
C SER A 121 14.57 6.71 3.42
N TYR A 122 14.59 7.19 2.19
CA TYR A 122 15.46 6.69 1.11
C TYR A 122 16.45 7.74 0.58
N GLY A 123 16.44 8.94 1.14
CA GLY A 123 17.41 9.99 0.81
C GLY A 123 16.78 11.33 0.50
N MET A 124 17.66 12.28 0.21
CA MET A 124 17.33 13.68 -0.07
C MET A 124 17.58 14.02 -1.53
N VAL A 125 16.72 14.88 -2.07
CA VAL A 125 16.88 15.57 -3.34
C VAL A 125 17.30 17.01 -3.04
N THR A 126 18.35 17.45 -3.71
CA THR A 126 18.78 18.85 -3.70
C THR A 126 17.87 19.63 -4.62
N VAL A 127 17.19 20.64 -4.08
CA VAL A 127 16.29 21.49 -4.87
C VAL A 127 17.03 22.74 -5.31
N ASN A 128 17.09 22.95 -6.63
CA ASN A 128 17.59 24.19 -7.20
C ASN A 128 16.45 25.22 -7.27
N PRO A 129 16.72 26.49 -6.93
CA PRO A 129 15.75 27.57 -7.06
C PRO A 129 15.33 27.80 -8.51
#